data_AF-A0A9J7MA13-F1
#
_entry.id   AF-A0A9J7MA13-F1
#
_cell.length_a   1.000
_cell.length_b   1.000
_cell.length_c   1.000
_cell.angle_alpha   90.00
_cell.angle_beta   90.00
_cell.angle_gamma   90.00
#
_symmetry.space_group_name_H-M   'P 1'
#
loop_
_entity.id
_entity.type
_entity.pdbx_description
1 polymer ?
#
loop_
_entity_poly.entity_id
_entity_poly.type
_entity_poly.pdbx_seq_one_letter_code
_entity_poly.pdbx_strand_id
1 'polypeptide(L)' 'MVQLDQPPNLLRMFFDNLFDEDIISEEAFFAWESNLDPAEQAGKGIAVKSVLAFLVWLREADEESSSEEKKEKG' A
#
# COMPACT_ATOMS: atom_id res chain seq x y z
N MET A 1 26.25 -9.97 -0.48
CA MET A 1 24.78 -9.73 -0.44
C MET A 1 24.60 -8.24 -0.22
N VAL A 2 23.88 -7.55 -1.09
CA VAL A 2 23.56 -6.12 -0.87
C VAL A 2 22.40 -6.06 0.11
N GLN A 3 22.56 -5.36 1.24
CA GLN A 3 21.47 -5.06 2.16
C GLN A 3 20.56 -4.01 1.52
N LEU A 4 19.27 -4.30 1.40
CA LEU A 4 18.25 -3.38 0.89
C LEU A 4 17.62 -2.58 2.04
N ASP A 5 18.48 -2.15 2.96
CA ASP A 5 18.06 -1.41 4.14
C ASP A 5 17.93 0.06 3.73
N GLN A 6 16.69 0.53 3.66
CA GLN A 6 16.36 1.90 3.29
C GLN A 6 16.25 2.80 4.54
N PRO A 7 16.50 4.11 4.43
CA PRO A 7 16.26 5.04 5.51
C PRO A 7 14.82 4.91 6.04
N PRO A 8 14.60 4.99 7.36
CA PRO A 8 13.26 4.96 7.93
C PRO A 8 12.34 5.96 7.23
N ASN A 9 11.10 5.55 6.96
CA ASN A 9 10.04 6.35 6.35
C ASN A 9 10.24 6.80 4.89
N LEU A 10 11.37 6.49 4.24
CA LEU A 10 11.59 6.93 2.85
C LEU A 10 10.53 6.38 1.88
N LEU A 11 10.32 5.07 1.88
CA LEU A 11 9.31 4.45 1.02
C LEU A 11 7.89 4.89 1.37
N ARG A 12 7.64 5.10 2.67
CA ARG A 12 6.36 5.62 3.16
C ARG A 12 6.06 7.01 2.57
N MET A 13 7.03 7.92 2.61
CA MET A 13 6.88 9.26 2.02
C MET A 13 6.55 9.18 0.52
N PHE A 14 7.20 8.28 -0.23
CA PHE A 14 6.85 8.09 -1.64
C PHE A 14 5.43 7.56 -1.82
N PHE A 15 5.01 6.59 -1.01
CA PHE A 15 3.65 6.02 -1.11
C PHE A 15 2.58 7.08 -0.82
N ASP A 16 2.78 7.90 0.22
CA ASP A 16 1.87 9.02 0.53
C ASP A 16 1.77 9.98 -0.67
N ASN A 17 2.90 10.46 -1.21
CA ASN A 17 2.89 11.38 -2.36
C ASN A 17 2.30 10.77 -3.64
N LEU A 18 2.59 9.49 -3.92
CA LEU A 18 2.09 8.81 -5.12
C LEU A 18 0.58 8.57 -5.07
N PHE A 19 0.04 8.39 -3.86
CA PHE A 19 -1.39 8.26 -3.63
C PHE A 19 -2.09 9.63 -3.65
N ASP A 20 -1.59 10.60 -2.87
CA ASP A 20 -2.20 11.94 -2.73
C ASP A 20 -2.25 12.71 -4.06
N GLU A 21 -1.28 12.48 -4.95
CA GLU A 21 -1.22 13.11 -6.28
C GLU A 21 -1.93 12.28 -7.38
N ASP A 22 -2.76 11.30 -7.00
CA ASP A 22 -3.53 10.44 -7.92
C ASP A 22 -2.67 9.71 -8.98
N ILE A 23 -1.39 9.44 -8.68
CA ILE A 23 -0.46 8.79 -9.63
C ILE A 23 -0.65 7.27 -9.61
N ILE A 24 -0.88 6.69 -8.43
CA ILE A 24 -1.09 5.26 -8.24
C ILE A 24 -2.41 5.05 -7.51
N SER A 25 -3.28 4.21 -8.09
CA SER A 25 -4.56 3.85 -7.47
C SER A 25 -4.38 2.92 -6.27
N GLU A 26 -5.36 2.94 -5.39
CA GLU A 26 -5.46 1.99 -4.27
C GLU A 26 -5.35 0.52 -4.74
N GLU A 27 -6.08 0.16 -5.80
CA GLU A 27 -6.02 -1.20 -6.38
C GLU A 27 -4.60 -1.59 -6.79
N ALA A 28 -3.81 -0.65 -7.33
CA ALA A 28 -2.44 -0.92 -7.73
C ALA A 28 -1.52 -1.15 -6.51
N PHE A 29 -1.74 -0.45 -5.40
CA PHE A 29 -1.01 -0.72 -4.15
C PHE A 29 -1.32 -2.11 -3.60
N PHE A 30 -2.59 -2.54 -3.62
CA PHE A 30 -2.98 -3.89 -3.18
C PHE A 30 -2.49 -4.98 -4.14
N ALA A 31 -2.51 -4.73 -5.45
CA ALA A 31 -1.95 -5.64 -6.44
C ALA A 31 -0.45 -5.81 -6.23
N TRP A 32 0.29 -4.71 -5.99
CA TRP A 32 1.70 -4.77 -5.65
C TRP A 32 1.93 -5.56 -4.37
N GLU A 33 1.20 -5.30 -3.28
CA GLU A 33 1.38 -6.02 -2.02
C GLU A 33 1.16 -7.53 -2.17
N SER A 34 0.08 -7.93 -2.86
CA SER A 34 -0.34 -9.33 -3.03
C SER A 34 0.44 -10.10 -4.11
N ASN A 35 1.26 -9.43 -4.93
CA ASN A 35 2.00 -10.07 -6.02
C ASN A 35 2.98 -11.16 -5.52
N LEU A 36 2.89 -12.36 -6.10
CA LEU A 36 3.73 -13.52 -5.74
C LEU A 36 4.75 -13.91 -6.82
N ASP A 37 4.95 -13.08 -7.86
CA ASP A 37 5.96 -13.31 -8.91
C ASP A 37 7.35 -13.44 -8.26
N PRO A 38 8.04 -14.58 -8.42
CA PRO A 38 9.38 -14.80 -7.89
C PRO A 38 10.40 -13.71 -8.26
N ALA A 39 10.25 -13.08 -9.44
CA ALA A 39 11.14 -12.02 -9.91
C ALA A 39 11.02 -10.73 -9.07
N GLU A 40 9.88 -10.52 -8.40
CA GLU A 40 9.58 -9.31 -7.64
C GLU A 40 9.70 -9.48 -6.11
N GLN A 41 10.10 -10.67 -5.63
CA GLN A 41 10.13 -10.94 -4.18
C GLN A 41 11.37 -10.40 -3.47
N ALA A 42 12.45 -10.15 -4.21
CA ALA A 42 13.71 -9.68 -3.63
C ALA A 42 13.52 -8.31 -2.94
N GLY A 43 13.69 -8.26 -1.62
CA GLY A 43 13.52 -7.04 -0.82
C GLY A 43 12.06 -6.66 -0.49
N LYS A 44 11.08 -7.30 -1.13
CA LYS A 44 9.65 -6.98 -0.95
C LYS A 44 9.19 -7.07 0.50
N GLY A 45 9.62 -8.09 1.25
CA GLY A 45 9.24 -8.24 2.65
C GLY A 45 9.69 -7.09 3.55
N ILE A 46 10.84 -6.47 3.26
CA ILE A 46 11.32 -5.27 4.00
C ILE A 46 10.53 -4.05 3.55
N ALA A 47 10.29 -3.90 2.24
CA ALA A 47 9.50 -2.83 1.67
C ALA A 47 8.07 -2.81 2.25
N VAL A 48 7.34 -3.94 2.21
CA VAL A 48 5.98 -4.07 2.74
C VAL A 48 5.94 -3.73 4.24
N LYS A 49 6.88 -4.25 5.04
CA LYS A 49 6.95 -3.91 6.48
C LYS A 49 7.12 -2.41 6.72
N SER A 50 7.89 -1.73 5.86
CA SER A 50 8.14 -0.29 6.02
C SER A 50 6.93 0.59 5.69
N VAL A 51 5.95 0.07 4.94
CA VAL A 51 4.73 0.80 4.54
C VAL A 51 3.44 0.21 5.11
N LEU A 52 3.54 -0.75 6.04
CA LEU A 52 2.37 -1.45 6.61
C LEU A 52 1.30 -0.49 7.15
N ALA A 53 1.71 0.59 7.82
CA ALA A 53 0.77 1.58 8.36
C ALA A 53 -0.04 2.30 7.27
N PHE A 54 0.56 2.56 6.09
CA PHE A 54 -0.15 3.13 4.94
C PHE A 54 -1.16 2.13 4.36
N LEU A 55 -0.75 0.86 4.23
CA LEU A 55 -1.60 -0.21 3.70
C LEU A 55 -2.78 -0.56 4.61
N VAL A 56 -2.63 -0.43 5.93
CA VAL A 56 -3.74 -0.57 6.89
C VAL A 56 -4.71 0.60 6.74
N TRP A 57 -4.20 1.83 6.70
CA TRP A 57 -5.01 3.03 6.52
C TRP A 57 -5.84 2.99 5.22
N LEU A 58 -5.25 2.55 4.11
CA LEU A 58 -6.00 2.38 2.85
C LEU A 58 -7.20 1.43 2.99
N ARG A 59 -7.01 0.27 3.62
CA ARG A 59 -8.09 -0.71 3.82
C ARG A 59 -9.20 -0.21 4.74
N GLU A 60 -8.84 0.52 5.78
CA GLU A 60 -9.81 1.13 6.69
C GLU A 60 -10.71 2.13 5.95
N ALA A 61 -10.15 2.90 5.01
CA ALA A 61 -10.90 3.82 4.17
C ALA A 61 -11.85 3.10 3.18
N ASP A 62 -11.42 1.99 2.57
CA ASP A 62 -12.26 1.17 1.68
C ASP A 62 -13.46 0.54 2.43
N GLU A 63 -13.21 -0.02 3.61
CA GLU A 63 -14.26 -0.61 4.46
C GLU A 63 -15.29 0.44 4.92
N GLU A 64 -14.86 1.66 5.25
CA GLU A 64 -15.73 2.77 5.61
C GLU A 64 -16.66 3.14 4.44
N SER A 65 -16.10 3.37 3.25
CA SER A 65 -16.82 3.69 2.02
C SER A 65 -17.88 2.64 1.63
N SER A 66 -17.53 1.35 1.69
CA SER A 66 -18.47 0.25 1.38
C SER A 66 -19.65 0.14 2.35
N SER A 67 -19.42 0.53 3.61
CA SER A 67 -20.44 0.49 4.66
C SER A 67 -21.44 1.65 4.57
N GLU A 68 -21.02 2.79 4.03
CA GLU A 68 -21.84 3.98 3.81
C GLU A 68 -22.77 3.82 2.59
N GLU A 69 -22.27 3.28 1.47
CA GLU A 69 -23.09 3.00 0.28
C GLU A 69 -24.26 2.04 0.56
N LYS A 70 -24.08 1.10 1.49
CA LYS A 70 -25.12 0.12 1.87
C LYS A 70 -26.21 0.75 2.74
N LYS A 71 -25.94 1.86 3.43
CA LYS A 71 -26.95 2.57 4.25
C LYS A 71 -27.78 3.55 3.43
N GLU A 72 -27.24 4.12 2.36
CA GLU A 72 -27.97 5.11 1.53
C GLU A 72 -28.97 4.46 0.56
N LYS A 73 -28.81 3.16 0.25
CA LYS A 73 -29.75 2.37 -0.56
C LYS A 73 -30.81 1.60 0.26
N GLY A 74 -30.88 1.81 1.57
CA GLY A 74 -31.77 1.12 2.52
C GLY A 74 -33.03 1.89 2.87
#